data_AF-R9LNB0-F1
#
_entry.id   AF-R9LNB0-F1
#
_cell.length_a   1.000
_cell.length_b   1.000
_cell.length_c   1.000
_cell.angle_alpha   90.00
_cell.angle_beta   90.00
_cell.angle_gamma   90.00
#
_symmetry.space_group_name_H-M   'P 1'
#
loop_
_entity.id
_entity.type
_entity.pdbx_description
1 polymer ?
#
loop_
_entity_poly.entity_id
_entity_poly.type
_entity_poly.pdbx_seq_one_letter_code
_entity_poly.pdbx_strand_id
1 'polypeptide(L)'
;MKQVKKRKRKLIFKRYVISLILLMVSFSLFYFGGQEIQTTFSLKGQIRENLKESAQLDEKKKELETTKENLSNPDYVEYIARGKYLVSKEGEQVFKFPSIDLKEDE
;
A
#
# COMPACT_ATOMS: atom_id res chain seq x y z
N MET A 1 44.61 -38.09 44.83
CA MET A 1 43.46 -37.16 44.66
C MET A 1 43.50 -36.21 43.44
N LYS A 2 44.67 -35.83 42.87
CA LYS A 2 44.75 -34.82 41.78
C LYS A 2 44.16 -35.26 40.42
N GLN A 3 44.20 -36.55 40.08
CA GLN A 3 43.67 -37.09 38.81
C GLN A 3 42.13 -37.01 38.71
N VAL A 4 41.43 -37.23 39.82
CA VAL A 4 39.95 -37.19 39.87
C VAL A 4 39.43 -35.77 39.64
N LYS A 5 40.10 -34.75 40.19
CA LYS A 5 39.76 -33.33 39.96
C LYS A 5 39.92 -32.91 38.49
N LYS A 6 40.96 -33.39 37.79
CA LYS A 6 41.17 -33.12 36.35
C LYS A 6 40.09 -33.77 35.47
N ARG A 7 39.65 -34.99 35.81
CA ARG A 7 38.58 -35.71 35.09
C ARG A 7 37.22 -35.01 35.24
N LYS A 8 36.90 -34.54 36.46
CA LYS A 8 35.67 -33.77 36.74
C LYS A 8 35.63 -32.42 36.01
N ARG A 9 36.74 -31.67 35.93
CA ARG A 9 36.81 -30.41 35.14
C ARG A 9 36.58 -30.62 33.64
N LYS A 10 37.14 -31.68 33.05
CA LYS A 10 36.90 -32.01 31.62
C LYS A 10 35.44 -32.36 31.33
N LEU A 11 34.75 -33.00 32.26
CA LEU A 11 33.33 -33.33 32.16
C LEU A 11 32.43 -32.08 32.23
N ILE A 12 32.75 -31.15 33.14
CA ILE A 12 32.03 -29.87 33.26
C ILE A 12 32.28 -29.02 32.00
N PHE A 13 33.51 -28.96 31.52
CA PHE A 13 33.84 -28.25 30.28
C PHE A 13 33.12 -28.85 29.06
N LYS A 14 33.08 -30.18 28.93
CA LYS A 14 32.28 -30.84 27.88
C LYS A 14 30.79 -30.49 27.97
N ARG A 15 30.21 -30.46 29.18
CA ARG A 15 28.81 -30.03 29.38
C ARG A 15 28.57 -28.59 28.95
N TYR A 16 29.49 -27.68 29.28
CA TYR A 16 29.40 -26.28 28.85
C TYR A 16 29.50 -26.13 27.32
N VAL A 17 30.42 -26.87 26.67
CA VAL A 17 30.55 -26.85 25.21
C VAL A 17 29.29 -27.38 24.53
N ILE A 18 28.71 -28.47 25.04
CA ILE A 18 27.44 -29.02 24.53
C ILE A 18 26.30 -28.01 24.72
N SER A 19 26.22 -27.35 25.88
CA SER A 19 25.20 -26.33 26.14
C SER A 19 25.34 -25.13 25.20
N LEU A 20 26.56 -24.73 24.86
CA LEU A 20 26.82 -23.61 23.94
C LEU A 20 26.43 -23.98 22.50
N ILE A 21 26.69 -25.22 22.08
CA ILE A 21 26.26 -25.72 20.76
C ILE A 21 24.73 -25.75 20.67
N LEU A 22 24.05 -26.24 21.72
CA LEU A 22 22.57 -26.24 21.75
C LEU A 22 21.99 -24.83 21.66
N LEU A 23 22.61 -23.85 22.32
CA LEU A 23 22.16 -22.46 22.27
C LEU A 23 22.33 -21.86 20.87
N MET A 24 23.44 -22.14 20.19
CA MET A 24 23.67 -21.72 18.79
C MET A 24 22.65 -22.35 17.83
N VAL A 25 22.33 -23.63 18.02
CA VAL A 25 21.32 -24.32 17.20
C VAL A 25 19.94 -23.70 17.40
N SER A 26 19.54 -23.42 18.64
CA SER A 26 18.29 -22.72 18.93
C SER A 26 18.22 -21.36 18.25
N PHE A 27 19.27 -20.53 18.37
CA PHE A 27 19.31 -19.22 17.71
C PHE A 27 19.21 -19.34 16.19
N SER A 28 19.87 -20.33 15.59
CA SER A 28 19.79 -20.59 14.14
C SER A 28 18.36 -20.93 13.71
N LEU A 29 17.67 -21.81 14.44
CA LEU A 29 16.27 -22.17 14.17
C LEU A 29 15.32 -20.97 14.29
N PHE A 30 15.51 -20.09 15.28
CA PHE A 30 14.74 -18.85 15.39
C PHE A 30 15.02 -17.88 14.23
N TYR A 31 16.27 -17.82 13.75
CA TYR A 31 16.64 -16.97 12.61
C TYR A 31 15.99 -17.47 11.30
N PHE A 32 16.04 -18.78 11.04
CA PHE A 32 15.40 -19.39 9.88
C PHE A 32 13.86 -19.28 9.95
N GLY A 33 13.26 -19.58 11.10
CA GLY A 33 11.81 -19.46 11.30
C GLY A 33 11.31 -18.01 11.24
N GLY A 34 12.12 -17.04 11.69
CA GLY A 34 11.81 -15.61 11.60
C GLY A 34 11.75 -15.10 10.16
N GLN A 35 12.60 -15.62 9.27
CA GLN A 35 12.56 -15.25 7.85
C GLN A 35 11.31 -15.78 7.13
N GLU A 36 10.80 -16.96 7.48
CA GLU A 36 9.57 -17.51 6.90
C GLU A 36 8.30 -16.70 7.27
N ILE A 37 8.29 -16.09 8.45
CA ILE A 37 7.20 -15.19 8.87
C ILE A 37 7.24 -13.91 8.04
N GLN A 38 8.44 -13.37 7.78
CA GLN A 38 8.60 -12.14 7.02
C GLN A 38 8.22 -12.33 5.54
N THR A 39 8.57 -13.46 4.92
CA THR A 39 8.16 -13.77 3.54
C THR A 39 6.65 -13.95 3.41
N THR A 40 6.00 -14.63 4.36
CA THR A 40 4.55 -14.83 4.34
C THR A 40 3.77 -13.52 4.55
N PHE A 41 4.29 -12.60 5.38
CA PHE A 41 3.69 -11.28 5.55
C PHE A 41 3.84 -10.41 4.30
N SER A 42 4.98 -10.50 3.61
CA SER A 42 5.23 -9.76 2.36
C SER A 42 4.31 -10.22 1.20
N LEU A 43 3.95 -11.50 1.14
CA LEU A 43 3.03 -12.03 0.14
C LEU A 43 1.59 -11.56 0.39
N LYS A 44 1.13 -11.56 1.65
CA LYS A 44 -0.21 -11.05 1.99
C LYS A 44 -0.35 -9.54 1.78
N GLY A 45 0.73 -8.79 1.97
CA GLY A 45 0.79 -7.36 1.64
C GLY A 45 0.59 -7.11 0.15
N GLN A 46 1.37 -7.79 -0.70
CA GLN A 46 1.33 -7.63 -2.15
C GLN A 46 -0.01 -8.05 -2.78
N ILE A 47 -0.70 -9.06 -2.22
CA ILE A 47 -2.02 -9.47 -2.71
C ILE A 47 -3.08 -8.40 -2.40
N ARG A 48 -3.04 -7.77 -1.22
CA ARG A 48 -3.98 -6.71 -0.86
C ARG A 48 -3.73 -5.42 -1.63
N GLU A 49 -2.47 -5.13 -1.95
CA GLU A 49 -2.09 -3.96 -2.75
C GLU A 49 -2.50 -4.13 -4.21
N ASN A 50 -2.20 -5.29 -4.83
CA ASN A 50 -2.65 -5.57 -6.20
C ASN A 50 -4.17 -5.61 -6.35
N LEU A 51 -4.92 -6.12 -5.36
CA LEU A 51 -6.39 -6.10 -5.39
C LEU A 51 -6.94 -4.67 -5.29
N LYS A 52 -6.31 -3.80 -4.49
CA LYS A 52 -6.70 -2.39 -4.42
C LYS A 52 -6.39 -1.65 -5.71
N GLU A 53 -5.22 -1.90 -6.29
CA GLU A 53 -4.82 -1.30 -7.56
C GLU A 53 -5.75 -1.76 -8.69
N SER A 54 -6.10 -3.05 -8.76
CA SER A 54 -7.07 -3.55 -9.74
C SER A 54 -8.46 -2.93 -9.57
N ALA A 55 -8.95 -2.78 -8.32
CA ALA A 55 -10.24 -2.14 -8.06
C ALA A 55 -10.24 -0.66 -8.45
N GLN A 56 -9.15 0.07 -8.17
CA GLN A 56 -8.99 1.46 -8.60
C GLN A 56 -8.90 1.60 -10.12
N LEU A 57 -8.24 0.65 -10.80
CA LEU A 57 -8.16 0.64 -12.25
C LEU A 57 -9.53 0.36 -12.90
N ASP A 58 -10.33 -0.55 -12.33
CA ASP A 58 -11.68 -0.83 -12.84
C ASP A 58 -12.65 0.33 -12.58
N GLU A 59 -12.55 0.99 -11.42
CA GLU A 59 -13.34 2.19 -11.13
C GLU A 59 -13.00 3.33 -12.11
N LYS A 60 -11.71 3.57 -12.35
CA LYS A 60 -11.25 4.55 -13.36
C LYS A 60 -11.70 4.19 -14.76
N LYS A 61 -11.67 2.92 -15.16
CA LYS A 61 -12.17 2.49 -16.48
C LYS A 61 -13.66 2.78 -16.61
N LYS A 62 -14.45 2.45 -15.59
CA LYS A 62 -15.89 2.68 -15.60
C LYS A 62 -16.23 4.18 -15.66
N GLU A 63 -15.52 5.01 -14.90
CA GLU A 63 -15.64 6.47 -14.97
C GLU A 63 -15.27 7.00 -16.36
N LEU A 64 -14.19 6.47 -16.96
CA LEU A 64 -13.72 6.90 -18.27
C LEU A 64 -14.66 6.45 -19.41
N GLU A 65 -15.26 5.26 -19.31
CA GLU A 65 -16.29 4.79 -20.24
C GLU A 65 -17.55 5.63 -20.15
N THR A 66 -18.01 5.93 -18.92
CA THR A 66 -19.17 6.79 -18.70
C THR A 66 -18.92 8.21 -19.22
N THR A 67 -17.71 8.73 -19.00
CA THR A 67 -17.27 10.02 -19.53
C THR A 67 -17.23 10.00 -21.05
N LYS A 68 -16.73 8.93 -21.67
CA LYS A 68 -16.70 8.78 -23.13
C LYS A 68 -18.10 8.71 -23.73
N GLU A 69 -19.02 7.99 -23.10
CA GLU A 69 -20.42 7.91 -23.51
C GLU A 69 -21.10 9.28 -23.41
N ASN A 70 -20.89 9.97 -22.29
CA ASN A 70 -21.37 11.33 -22.09
C ASN A 70 -20.77 12.32 -23.10
N LEU A 71 -19.46 12.25 -23.40
CA LEU A 71 -18.80 13.11 -24.40
C LEU A 71 -19.19 12.77 -25.84
N SER A 72 -19.69 11.56 -26.11
CA SER A 72 -20.20 11.18 -27.43
C SER A 72 -21.61 11.73 -27.66
N ASN A 73 -22.30 12.19 -26.62
CA ASN A 73 -23.60 12.82 -26.72
C ASN A 73 -23.47 14.33 -26.99
N PRO A 74 -23.92 14.83 -28.16
CA PRO A 74 -23.79 16.24 -28.51
C PRO A 74 -24.52 17.19 -27.54
N ASP A 75 -25.63 16.76 -26.95
CA ASP A 75 -26.40 17.57 -25.99
C ASP A 75 -25.65 17.77 -24.68
N TYR A 76 -24.89 16.75 -24.24
CA TYR A 76 -24.06 16.82 -23.05
C TYR A 76 -22.83 17.72 -23.27
N VAL A 77 -22.22 17.65 -24.47
CA VAL A 77 -21.12 18.54 -24.84
C VAL A 77 -21.58 20.00 -24.91
N GLU A 78 -22.77 20.26 -25.48
CA GLU A 78 -23.37 21.59 -25.49
C GLU A 78 -23.69 22.09 -24.07
N TYR A 79 -24.20 21.23 -23.19
CA TYR A 79 -24.43 21.56 -21.78
C TYR A 79 -23.14 21.93 -21.05
N ILE A 80 -22.04 21.17 -21.21
CA ILE A 80 -20.74 21.50 -20.62
C ILE A 80 -20.16 22.79 -21.21
N ALA A 81 -20.29 22.99 -22.51
CA ALA A 81 -19.84 24.22 -23.18
C ALA A 81 -20.58 25.46 -22.63
N ARG A 82 -21.91 25.36 -22.46
CA ARG A 82 -22.73 26.42 -21.89
C ARG A 82 -22.46 26.65 -20.39
N GLY A 83 -22.37 25.57 -19.60
CA GLY A 83 -22.22 25.67 -18.15
C GLY A 83 -20.81 26.05 -17.70
N LYS A 84 -19.78 25.37 -18.22
CA LYS A 84 -18.39 25.55 -17.78
C LYS A 84 -17.65 26.65 -18.55
N TYR A 85 -17.89 26.72 -19.86
CA TYR A 85 -17.18 27.64 -20.75
C TYR A 85 -18.04 28.84 -21.17
N LEU A 86 -19.29 28.91 -20.71
CA LEU A 86 -20.19 30.05 -20.92
C LEU A 86 -20.40 30.38 -22.40
N VAL A 87 -20.37 29.33 -23.23
CA VAL A 87 -20.64 29.42 -24.66
C VAL A 87 -22.13 29.68 -24.86
N SER A 88 -22.49 30.69 -25.65
CA SER A 88 -23.88 31.00 -26.00
C SER A 88 -24.08 31.05 -27.51
N LYS A 89 -25.34 30.84 -27.95
CA LYS A 89 -25.72 30.97 -29.37
C LYS A 89 -26.04 32.44 -29.70
N GLU A 90 -26.09 32.77 -30.98
CA GLU A 90 -26.44 34.12 -31.44
C GLU A 90 -27.82 34.52 -30.89
N GLY A 91 -27.86 35.64 -30.16
CA GLY A 91 -29.07 36.15 -29.50
C GLY A 91 -29.24 35.77 -28.02
N GLU A 92 -28.36 34.93 -27.46
CA GLU A 92 -28.37 34.56 -26.03
C GLU A 92 -27.36 35.43 -25.22
N GLN A 93 -27.80 36.00 -24.09
CA GLN A 93 -26.94 36.78 -23.18
C GLN A 93 -26.54 35.95 -21.95
N VAL A 94 -25.24 35.82 -21.70
CA VAL A 94 -24.70 35.08 -20.55
C VAL A 94 -24.35 36.03 -19.40
N PHE A 95 -24.86 35.75 -18.21
CA PHE A 95 -24.55 36.48 -16.99
C PHE A 95 -23.65 35.63 -16.08
N LYS A 96 -22.46 36.13 -15.79
CA LYS A 96 -21.62 35.56 -14.72
C LYS A 96 -22.04 36.21 -13.41
N PHE A 97 -22.65 35.43 -12.54
CA PHE A 97 -22.86 35.89 -11.17
C PHE A 97 -21.51 35.86 -10.46
N PRO A 98 -21.16 36.90 -9.67
CA PRO A 98 -20.04 36.80 -8.76
C PRO A 98 -20.31 35.60 -7.85
N SER A 99 -19.39 34.64 -7.82
CA SER A 99 -19.40 33.59 -6.80
C SER A 99 -19.51 34.31 -5.47
N ILE A 100 -20.40 33.85 -4.58
CA ILE A 100 -20.38 34.27 -3.18
C ILE A 100 -19.20 33.53 -2.54
N ASP A 101 -18.00 33.79 -3.05
CA ASP A 101 -16.78 33.67 -2.27
C ASP A 101 -16.80 34.95 -1.45
N LEU A 102 -17.27 34.79 -0.20
CA LEU A 102 -16.98 35.75 0.85
C LEU A 102 -15.51 36.12 0.71
N LYS A 103 -15.28 37.40 0.44
CA LYS A 103 -13.98 38.04 0.49
C LYS A 103 -13.30 37.64 1.80
N GLU A 104 -12.41 36.67 1.76
CA GLU A 104 -11.21 36.73 2.56
C GLU A 104 -10.20 37.52 1.72
N ASP A 105 -9.57 38.50 2.38
CA ASP A 105 -8.37 39.22 1.95
C ASP A 105 -8.56 40.59 1.26
N GLU A 106 -8.82 41.64 2.07
CA GLU A 106 -7.90 42.75 2.45
C GLU A 106 -8.68 43.94 3.05
#